data_AF-A0A498GX98-F1
#
_entry.id   AF-A0A498GX98-F1
#
_cell.length_a   1.000
_cell.length_b   1.000
_cell.length_c   1.000
_cell.angle_alpha   90.00
_cell.angle_beta   90.00
_cell.angle_gamma   90.00
#
_symmetry.space_group_name_H-M   'P 1'
#
loop_
_entity.id
_entity.type
_entity.pdbx_description
1 polymer ?
#
loop_
_entity_poly.entity_id
_entity_poly.type
_entity_poly.pdbx_seq_one_letter_code
_entity_poly.pdbx_strand_id
1 'polypeptide(L)'
;MEENLEKEKDHSIVIAALIFLLLAAVFGVIISRQINLGKFTLPFYLIVIGMFFFATAMESETRAGEWLATIGWTFNMLGFVLFYQRLTENLQSLIYMWPLVFPAGIGLGQICYGAVKAKKEPIERGKVLVQIGFGLFILIFVVFKLFFQ
;
A
#
# COMPACT_ATOMS: atom_id res chain seq x y z
N MET A 1 13.52 13.31 33.54
CA MET A 1 12.10 13.62 33.25
C MET A 1 11.79 13.47 31.77
N GLU A 2 12.74 13.74 30.87
CA GLU A 2 12.61 13.57 29.41
C GLU A 2 12.50 12.09 28.95
N GLU A 3 13.18 11.15 29.62
CA GLU A 3 13.17 9.72 29.25
C GLU A 3 11.78 9.04 29.40
N ASN A 4 10.93 9.52 30.31
CA ASN A 4 9.56 9.00 30.48
C ASN A 4 8.59 9.53 29.40
N LEU A 5 8.84 10.73 28.86
CA LEU A 5 7.99 11.36 27.84
C LEU A 5 8.14 10.70 26.46
N GLU A 6 9.34 10.26 26.09
CA GLU A 6 9.55 9.50 24.84
C GLU A 6 8.89 8.11 24.91
N LYS A 7 9.03 7.41 26.04
CA LYS A 7 8.51 6.05 26.23
C LYS A 7 6.98 5.98 26.26
N GLU A 8 6.32 7.02 26.76
CA GLU A 8 4.85 7.16 26.78
C GLU A 8 4.29 7.52 25.40
N LYS A 9 5.01 8.36 24.64
CA LYS A 9 4.64 8.74 23.27
C LYS A 9 4.74 7.57 22.29
N ASP A 10 5.78 6.75 22.39
CA ASP A 10 5.95 5.56 21.56
C ASP A 10 4.86 4.52 21.83
N HIS A 11 4.52 4.27 23.11
CA HIS A 11 3.40 3.39 23.45
C HIS A 11 2.07 3.93 22.91
N SER A 12 1.83 5.24 23.02
CA SER A 12 0.61 5.87 22.53
C SER A 12 0.46 5.74 21.01
N ILE A 13 1.56 5.88 20.26
CA ILE A 13 1.58 5.71 18.80
C ILE A 13 1.36 4.23 18.43
N VAL A 14 2.01 3.30 19.12
CA VAL A 14 1.85 1.85 18.89
C VAL A 14 0.40 1.42 19.21
N ILE A 15 -0.17 1.91 20.30
CA ILE A 15 -1.55 1.64 20.70
C ILE A 15 -2.52 2.25 19.67
N ALA A 16 -2.30 3.49 19.24
CA ALA A 16 -3.12 4.11 18.19
C ALA A 16 -3.04 3.32 16.87
N ALA A 17 -1.85 2.87 16.46
CA ALA A 17 -1.67 2.04 15.28
C ALA A 17 -2.35 0.67 15.41
N LEU A 18 -2.30 0.04 16.60
CA LEU A 18 -2.97 -1.22 16.91
C LEU A 18 -4.50 -1.07 16.88
N ILE A 19 -5.03 -0.01 17.48
CA ILE A 19 -6.46 0.29 17.48
C ILE A 19 -6.92 0.55 16.05
N PHE A 20 -6.15 1.31 15.27
CA PHE A 20 -6.47 1.61 13.87
C PHE A 20 -6.44 0.35 12.99
N LEU A 21 -5.45 -0.52 13.19
CA LEU A 21 -5.34 -1.81 12.51
C LEU A 21 -6.50 -2.75 12.88
N LEU A 22 -6.91 -2.77 14.16
CA LEU A 22 -8.10 -3.49 14.62
C LEU A 22 -9.38 -2.92 13.99
N LEU A 23 -9.54 -1.60 13.94
CA LEU A 23 -10.70 -0.96 13.34
C LEU A 23 -10.82 -1.29 11.86
N ALA A 24 -9.70 -1.25 11.14
CA ALA A 24 -9.63 -1.63 9.73
C ALA A 24 -9.95 -3.12 9.51
N ALA A 25 -9.45 -4.00 10.38
CA ALA A 25 -9.76 -5.43 10.32
C ALA A 25 -11.25 -5.70 10.58
N VAL A 26 -11.84 -5.05 11.58
CA VAL A 26 -13.27 -5.17 11.92
C VAL A 26 -14.14 -4.63 10.79
N PHE A 27 -13.80 -3.46 10.25
CA PHE A 27 -14.50 -2.87 9.10
C PHE A 27 -14.44 -3.79 7.88
N GLY A 28 -13.27 -4.41 7.63
CA GLY A 28 -13.11 -5.43 6.61
C GLY A 28 -14.04 -6.64 6.83
N VAL A 29 -14.05 -7.20 8.04
CA VAL A 29 -14.91 -8.35 8.37
C VAL A 29 -16.40 -8.02 8.21
N ILE A 30 -16.84 -6.81 8.55
CA ILE A 30 -18.23 -6.38 8.43
C ILE A 30 -18.67 -6.34 6.96
N ILE A 31 -17.87 -5.73 6.08
CA ILE A 31 -18.13 -5.71 4.64
C ILE A 31 -18.17 -7.15 4.09
N SER A 32 -17.39 -8.08 4.67
CA SER A 32 -17.25 -9.45 4.16
C SER A 32 -18.47 -10.30 4.38
N ARG A 33 -19.24 -9.98 5.41
CA ARG A 33 -20.50 -10.67 5.69
C ARG A 33 -21.65 -10.14 4.84
N GLN A 34 -21.52 -8.96 4.25
CA GLN A 34 -22.57 -8.30 3.47
C GLN A 34 -22.44 -8.54 1.96
N ILE A 35 -21.21 -8.73 1.44
CA ILE A 35 -20.96 -8.85 0.00
C ILE A 35 -20.24 -10.18 -0.31
N ASN A 36 -20.92 -11.06 -1.05
CA ASN A 36 -20.36 -12.35 -1.47
C ASN A 36 -19.56 -12.19 -2.77
N LEU A 37 -18.37 -11.59 -2.69
CA LEU A 37 -17.49 -11.33 -3.85
C LEU A 37 -16.68 -12.56 -4.30
N GLY A 38 -16.86 -13.71 -3.63
CA GLY A 38 -16.19 -14.96 -3.96
C GLY A 38 -14.67 -14.79 -4.04
N LYS A 39 -14.09 -15.07 -5.23
CA LYS A 39 -12.65 -14.97 -5.50
C LYS A 39 -12.07 -13.54 -5.37
N PHE A 40 -12.91 -12.49 -5.48
CA PHE A 40 -12.48 -11.08 -5.45
C PHE A 40 -12.50 -10.45 -4.06
N THR A 41 -13.02 -11.16 -3.05
CA THR A 41 -13.16 -10.68 -1.68
C THR A 41 -11.85 -10.10 -1.12
N LEU A 42 -10.75 -10.85 -1.22
CA LEU A 42 -9.44 -10.41 -0.72
C LEU A 42 -8.86 -9.19 -1.47
N PRO A 43 -8.82 -9.15 -2.82
CA PRO A 43 -8.42 -7.96 -3.56
C PRO A 43 -9.17 -6.69 -3.15
N PHE A 44 -10.49 -6.77 -3.01
CA PHE A 44 -11.30 -5.63 -2.60
C PHE A 44 -10.99 -5.18 -1.18
N TYR A 45 -10.73 -6.09 -0.24
CA TYR A 45 -10.31 -5.72 1.11
C TYR A 45 -9.06 -4.87 1.12
N LEU A 46 -8.05 -5.30 0.36
CA LEU A 46 -6.77 -4.60 0.29
C LEU A 46 -6.89 -3.22 -0.34
N ILE A 47 -7.77 -3.06 -1.33
CA ILE A 47 -8.05 -1.75 -1.92
C ILE A 47 -8.76 -0.86 -0.90
N VAL A 48 -9.84 -1.34 -0.27
CA VAL A 48 -10.61 -0.54 0.70
C VAL A 48 -9.75 -0.12 1.89
N ILE A 49 -8.98 -1.03 2.47
CA ILE A 49 -8.06 -0.71 3.58
C ILE A 49 -6.97 0.26 3.11
N GLY A 50 -6.40 0.05 1.92
CA GLY A 50 -5.39 0.94 1.35
C GLY A 50 -5.90 2.35 1.13
N MET A 51 -7.12 2.48 0.59
CA MET A 51 -7.82 3.74 0.41
C MET A 51 -8.09 4.45 1.74
N PHE A 52 -8.50 3.71 2.77
CA PHE A 52 -8.73 4.25 4.11
C PHE A 52 -7.45 4.80 4.75
N PHE A 53 -6.34 4.05 4.69
CA PHE A 53 -5.03 4.52 5.13
C PHE A 53 -4.59 5.78 4.36
N PHE A 54 -4.80 5.79 3.04
CA PHE A 54 -4.45 6.94 2.21
C PHE A 54 -5.32 8.17 2.53
N ALA A 55 -6.62 8.00 2.75
CA ALA A 55 -7.51 9.10 3.15
C ALA A 55 -7.08 9.69 4.50
N THR A 56 -6.79 8.83 5.48
CA THR A 56 -6.27 9.24 6.80
C THR A 56 -4.94 9.98 6.69
N ALA A 57 -4.09 9.54 5.76
CA ALA A 57 -2.83 10.22 5.47
C ALA A 57 -3.03 11.65 4.94
N MET A 58 -4.10 11.92 4.20
CA MET A 58 -4.39 13.25 3.67
C MET A 58 -4.80 14.23 4.77
N GLU A 59 -5.39 13.75 5.85
CA GLU A 59 -5.74 14.57 7.02
C GLU A 59 -4.50 14.90 7.87
N SER A 60 -3.47 14.05 7.82
CA SER A 60 -2.23 14.24 8.61
C SER A 60 -1.18 15.08 7.88
N GLU A 61 -0.74 16.18 8.49
CA GLU A 61 0.34 17.03 7.96
C GLU A 61 1.75 16.55 8.35
N THR A 62 1.81 15.59 9.27
CA THR A 62 3.04 15.09 9.88
C THR A 62 3.77 14.06 8.99
N ARG A 63 5.00 13.72 9.35
CA ARG A 63 5.77 12.63 8.72
C ARG A 63 5.04 11.28 8.77
N ALA A 64 4.18 11.06 9.78
CA ALA A 64 3.33 9.88 9.85
C ALA A 64 2.31 9.84 8.71
N GLY A 65 1.84 10.99 8.22
CA GLY A 65 0.96 11.07 7.04
C GLY A 65 1.63 10.53 5.78
N GLU A 66 2.88 10.90 5.50
CA GLU A 66 3.62 10.36 4.34
C GLU A 66 3.78 8.83 4.43
N TRP A 67 4.07 8.32 5.63
CA TRP A 67 4.17 6.88 5.88
C TRP A 67 2.83 6.15 5.69
N LEU A 68 1.74 6.71 6.21
CA LEU A 68 0.39 6.16 6.03
C LEU A 68 -0.03 6.17 4.56
N ALA A 69 0.31 7.22 3.80
CA ALA A 69 0.03 7.30 2.37
C ALA A 69 0.78 6.21 1.59
N THR A 70 2.03 5.98 1.97
CA THR A 70 2.90 4.95 1.40
C THR A 70 2.35 3.55 1.65
N ILE A 71 1.98 3.25 2.91
CA ILE A 71 1.37 1.98 3.29
C ILE A 71 0.02 1.79 2.58
N GLY A 72 -0.81 2.84 2.55
CA GLY A 72 -2.10 2.81 1.88
C GLY A 72 -1.99 2.47 0.39
N TRP A 73 -1.04 3.10 -0.31
CA TRP A 73 -0.79 2.80 -1.72
C TRP A 73 -0.17 1.42 -1.94
N THR A 74 0.65 0.93 -1.02
CA THR A 74 1.19 -0.44 -1.09
C THR A 74 0.06 -1.47 -1.02
N PHE A 75 -0.89 -1.31 -0.10
CA PHE A 75 -2.07 -2.18 -0.01
C PHE A 75 -2.96 -2.07 -1.25
N ASN A 76 -3.17 -0.86 -1.78
CA ASN A 76 -3.90 -0.68 -3.03
C ASN A 76 -3.24 -1.43 -4.19
N MET A 77 -1.92 -1.28 -4.37
CA MET A 77 -1.19 -2.00 -5.43
C MET A 77 -1.25 -3.50 -5.25
N LEU A 78 -1.12 -4.01 -4.02
CA LEU A 78 -1.28 -5.44 -3.75
C LEU A 78 -2.71 -5.92 -4.08
N GLY A 79 -3.72 -5.12 -3.73
CA GLY A 79 -5.11 -5.36 -4.10
C GLY A 79 -5.32 -5.42 -5.61
N PHE A 80 -4.75 -4.48 -6.37
CA PHE A 80 -4.80 -4.48 -7.84
C PHE A 80 -4.09 -5.69 -8.45
N VAL A 81 -2.92 -6.08 -7.95
CA VAL A 81 -2.18 -7.25 -8.42
C VAL A 81 -2.98 -8.53 -8.18
N LEU A 82 -3.55 -8.70 -6.98
CA LEU A 82 -4.40 -9.85 -6.69
C LEU A 82 -5.70 -9.81 -7.52
N PHE A 83 -6.28 -8.64 -7.75
CA PHE A 83 -7.45 -8.50 -8.62
C PHE A 83 -7.15 -8.99 -10.04
N TYR A 84 -6.02 -8.55 -10.61
CA TYR A 84 -5.54 -9.02 -11.90
C TYR A 84 -5.28 -10.54 -11.92
N GLN A 85 -4.67 -11.07 -10.87
CA GLN A 85 -4.43 -12.51 -10.72
C GLN A 85 -5.72 -13.32 -10.73
N ARG A 86 -6.78 -12.82 -10.08
CA ARG A 86 -8.10 -13.48 -10.07
C ARG A 86 -8.83 -13.39 -11.41
N LEU A 87 -8.60 -12.34 -12.19
CA LEU A 87 -9.16 -12.20 -13.54
C LEU A 87 -8.48 -13.11 -14.57
N THR A 88 -7.16 -13.24 -14.49
CA THR A 88 -6.36 -14.00 -15.47
C THR A 88 -6.15 -15.45 -15.06
N GLU A 89 -6.57 -15.83 -13.85
CA GLU A 89 -6.30 -17.11 -13.19
C GLU A 89 -4.82 -17.52 -13.21
N ASN A 90 -3.91 -16.56 -13.44
CA ASN A 90 -2.49 -16.79 -13.59
C ASN A 90 -1.78 -16.61 -12.24
N LEU A 91 -1.65 -17.69 -11.47
CA LEU A 91 -0.96 -17.65 -10.17
C LEU A 91 0.50 -17.16 -10.28
N GLN A 92 1.15 -17.36 -11.42
CA GLN A 92 2.55 -16.98 -11.63
C GLN A 92 2.73 -15.47 -11.81
N SER A 93 1.64 -14.71 -12.04
CA SER A 93 1.71 -13.26 -12.23
C SER A 93 2.33 -12.52 -11.05
N LEU A 94 2.24 -13.11 -9.85
CA LEU A 94 2.81 -12.56 -8.63
C LEU A 94 4.33 -12.37 -8.72
N ILE A 95 5.03 -13.27 -9.41
CA ILE A 95 6.50 -13.30 -9.46
C ILE A 95 7.02 -12.04 -10.17
N TYR A 96 6.44 -11.72 -11.32
CA TYR A 96 6.89 -10.57 -12.10
C TYR A 96 6.18 -9.27 -11.73
N MET A 97 5.00 -9.30 -11.10
CA MET A 97 4.27 -8.09 -10.67
C MET A 97 4.71 -7.53 -9.32
N TRP A 98 5.48 -8.26 -8.51
CA TRP A 98 5.94 -7.80 -7.20
C TRP A 98 6.60 -6.40 -7.22
N PRO A 99 7.43 -6.03 -8.22
CA PRO A 99 8.02 -4.69 -8.32
C PRO A 99 7.01 -3.54 -8.39
N LEU A 100 5.79 -3.83 -8.85
CA LEU A 100 4.69 -2.85 -8.87
C LEU A 100 4.14 -2.58 -7.47
N VAL A 101 4.16 -3.57 -6.58
CA VAL A 101 3.78 -3.40 -5.17
C VAL A 101 4.91 -2.70 -4.43
N PHE A 102 6.13 -3.21 -4.55
CA PHE A 102 7.34 -2.63 -3.99
C PHE A 102 8.49 -2.73 -4.99
N PRO A 103 9.10 -1.61 -5.44
CA PRO A 103 9.01 -0.26 -4.88
C PRO A 103 7.96 0.68 -5.48
N ALA A 104 7.28 0.33 -6.58
CA ALA A 104 6.43 1.32 -7.28
C ALA A 104 5.24 1.81 -6.45
N GLY A 105 4.55 0.93 -5.71
CA GLY A 105 3.43 1.30 -4.84
C GLY A 105 3.84 2.28 -3.74
N ILE A 106 5.03 2.10 -3.15
CA ILE A 106 5.59 3.08 -2.22
C ILE A 106 5.77 4.44 -2.90
N GLY A 107 6.37 4.44 -4.08
CA GLY A 107 6.64 5.68 -4.82
C GLY A 107 5.36 6.43 -5.19
N LEU A 108 4.30 5.70 -5.59
CA LEU A 108 2.97 6.29 -5.85
C LEU A 108 2.40 6.94 -4.59
N GLY A 109 2.54 6.31 -3.43
CA GLY A 109 2.12 6.89 -2.16
C GLY A 109 2.80 8.21 -1.83
N GLN A 110 4.11 8.28 -2.04
CA GLN A 110 4.87 9.51 -1.82
C GLN A 110 4.52 10.61 -2.83
N ILE A 111 4.34 10.26 -4.11
CA ILE A 111 3.92 11.21 -5.16
C ILE A 111 2.55 11.78 -4.81
N CYS A 112 1.57 10.93 -4.49
CA CYS A 112 0.22 11.37 -4.18
C CYS A 112 0.18 12.24 -2.93
N TYR A 113 0.86 11.85 -1.85
CA TYR A 113 0.95 12.66 -0.63
C TYR A 113 1.64 14.00 -0.88
N GLY A 114 2.78 13.99 -1.59
CA GLY A 114 3.50 15.21 -1.93
C GLY A 114 2.69 16.14 -2.83
N ALA A 115 1.90 15.59 -3.77
CA ALA A 115 1.01 16.37 -4.63
C ALA A 115 -0.11 17.06 -3.84
N VAL A 116 -0.78 16.34 -2.92
CA VAL A 116 -1.85 16.91 -2.09
C VAL A 116 -1.30 17.93 -1.09
N LYS A 117 -0.14 17.68 -0.50
CA LYS A 117 0.49 18.57 0.50
C LYS A 117 1.43 19.61 -0.11
N ALA A 118 1.51 19.72 -1.44
CA ALA A 118 2.42 20.59 -2.18
C ALA A 118 3.91 20.48 -1.75
N LYS A 119 4.34 19.29 -1.32
CA LYS A 119 5.74 19.00 -0.92
C LYS A 119 6.48 18.37 -2.08
N LYS A 120 7.56 19.00 -2.54
CA LYS A 120 8.36 18.52 -3.68
C LYS A 120 9.22 17.29 -3.36
N GLU A 121 9.77 17.22 -2.15
CA GLU A 121 10.70 16.17 -1.77
C GLU A 121 10.09 14.74 -1.83
N PRO A 122 8.87 14.46 -1.30
CA PRO A 122 8.24 13.16 -1.46
C PRO A 122 7.93 12.81 -2.93
N ILE A 123 7.61 13.81 -3.76
CA ILE A 123 7.33 13.61 -5.18
C ILE A 123 8.58 13.14 -5.92
N GLU A 124 9.71 13.80 -5.71
CA GLU A 124 10.97 13.46 -6.38
C GLU A 124 11.45 12.07 -5.96
N ARG A 125 11.41 11.77 -4.66
CA ARG A 125 11.74 10.44 -4.14
C ARG A 125 10.81 9.36 -4.70
N GLY A 126 9.51 9.64 -4.70
CA GLY A 126 8.51 8.72 -5.21
C GLY A 126 8.65 8.45 -6.70
N LYS A 127 9.00 9.45 -7.51
CA LYS A 127 9.28 9.27 -8.95
C LYS A 127 10.41 8.29 -9.20
N VAL A 128 11.50 8.41 -8.44
CA VAL A 128 12.64 7.48 -8.55
C VAL A 128 12.21 6.06 -8.19
N LEU A 129 11.42 5.88 -7.12
CA LEU A 129 10.92 4.57 -6.72
C LEU A 129 9.96 3.96 -7.75
N VAL A 130 9.07 4.76 -8.34
CA VAL A 130 8.19 4.32 -9.43
C VAL A 130 9.02 3.90 -10.63
N GLN A 131 10.01 4.69 -11.03
CA GLN A 131 10.90 4.35 -12.15
C GLN A 131 11.67 3.04 -11.91
N ILE A 132 12.24 2.87 -10.72
CA ILE A 132 12.92 1.62 -10.33
C ILE A 132 11.95 0.45 -10.37
N GLY A 133 10.76 0.61 -9.80
CA GLY A 133 9.76 -0.46 -9.73
C GLY A 133 9.24 -0.88 -11.11
N PHE A 134 8.98 0.08 -11.99
CA PHE A 134 8.63 -0.22 -13.38
C PHE A 134 9.81 -0.84 -14.16
N GLY A 135 11.04 -0.36 -13.95
CA GLY A 135 12.23 -0.93 -14.57
C GLY A 135 12.43 -2.40 -14.17
N LEU A 136 12.31 -2.70 -12.87
CA LEU A 136 12.36 -4.06 -12.35
C LEU A 136 11.19 -4.92 -12.85
N PHE A 137 9.98 -4.37 -12.89
CA PHE A 137 8.80 -5.06 -13.44
C PHE A 137 9.06 -5.53 -14.87
N ILE A 138 9.53 -4.62 -15.75
CA ILE A 138 9.81 -4.94 -17.15
C ILE A 138 10.93 -5.98 -17.25
N LEU A 139 12.02 -5.81 -16.50
CA LEU A 139 13.15 -6.73 -16.51
C LEU A 139 12.72 -8.15 -16.13
N ILE A 140 12.03 -8.30 -14.99
CA ILE A 140 11.58 -9.60 -14.49
C ILE A 140 10.53 -10.19 -15.43
N PHE A 141 9.61 -9.37 -15.95
CA PHE A 141 8.60 -9.82 -16.90
C PHE A 141 9.24 -10.38 -18.18
N VAL A 142 10.23 -9.70 -18.75
CA VAL A 142 10.95 -10.17 -19.96
C VAL A 142 11.68 -11.48 -19.67
N VAL A 143 12.42 -11.56 -18.56
CA VAL A 143 13.10 -12.81 -18.15
C VAL A 143 12.09 -13.93 -17.98
N PHE A 144 11.00 -13.69 -17.26
CA PHE A 144 9.95 -14.68 -17.04
C PHE A 144 9.38 -15.20 -18.37
N LYS A 145 9.08 -14.29 -19.30
CA LYS A 145 8.60 -14.63 -20.65
C LYS A 145 9.59 -15.43 -21.49
N LEU A 146 10.90 -15.25 -21.29
CA LEU A 146 11.92 -15.98 -22.03
C LEU A 146 12.15 -17.41 -21.51
N PHE A 147 11.99 -17.64 -20.21
CA PHE A 147 12.29 -18.93 -19.58
C PHE A 147 11.07 -19.81 -19.32
N PHE A 148 9.88 -19.22 -19.17
CA PHE A 148 8.66 -19.95 -18.75
C PHE A 148 7.53 -19.93 -19.79
N GLN A 149 7.83 -19.48 -21.02
CA GLN A 149 6.95 -19.63 -22.19
C GLN A 149 7.41 -20.82 -23.03
#